data_AF-A0A267G449-F1
#
_entry.id   AF-A0A267G449-F1
#
_cell.length_a   1.000
_cell.length_b   1.000
_cell.length_c   1.000
_cell.angle_alpha   90.00
_cell.angle_beta   90.00
_cell.angle_gamma   90.00
#
_symmetry.space_group_name_H-M   'P 1'
#
loop_
_entity.id
_entity.type
_entity.pdbx_description
1 polymer ?
#
loop_
_entity_poly.entity_id
_entity_poly.type
_entity_poly.pdbx_seq_one_letter_code
_entity_poly.pdbx_strand_id
1 'polypeptide(L)'
;MQAEELQKLYKEQDQILATIFDSKYGSDQEYRLEREHDFTCEKQQRISAAKARWQAARLLVQHAHSQLGYAVQRWDYICRIPAVNSQMRYGIATEVRNYLIAASTNLRNSQGYLKGIDFPYCKTDEVSTLERATNNIYGDMATTERHQHAMNVFRSTFQRSHALLQWFDVVIDKTIDRDLLMAIEELFAKKRELRIERVRLIREKLVELFGAEEAAAAGLDEADLQLDEDGNLTDARRLQEQLSKVNEEELKKQLENVKIVQPEKVQQSKEQEAAVEAAAAAADGDSKSADADEKAPKVEAVPLKELAPPPSEDQLFGDIDSIKKQYEIDMEEFQRAQDVNRARVEQGLQEKLAARKSRKARKMAQQEQTEKLLEESASA
;
A
#
# COMPACT_ATOMS: atom_id res chain seq x y z
N MET A 1 -8.58 -4.50 20.38
CA MET A 1 -8.26 -3.95 21.71
C MET A 1 -7.30 -2.76 21.66
N GLN A 2 -5.98 -2.91 21.40
CA GLN A 2 -5.06 -1.76 21.49
C GLN A 2 -5.31 -0.62 20.46
N ALA A 3 -5.72 -0.95 19.23
CA ALA A 3 -6.00 0.06 18.20
C ALA A 3 -7.29 0.86 18.47
N GLU A 4 -8.33 0.22 19.01
CA GLU A 4 -9.61 0.87 19.34
C GLU A 4 -9.45 1.82 20.52
N GLU A 5 -8.64 1.44 21.50
CA GLU A 5 -8.35 2.27 22.67
C GLU A 5 -7.50 3.49 22.29
N LEU A 6 -6.52 3.31 21.39
CA LEU A 6 -5.74 4.41 20.83
C LEU A 6 -6.63 5.39 20.03
N GLN A 7 -7.56 4.87 19.22
CA GLN A 7 -8.49 5.69 18.44
C GLN A 7 -9.46 6.46 19.35
N LYS A 8 -9.87 5.88 20.48
CA LYS A 8 -10.68 6.55 21.49
C LYS A 8 -9.91 7.72 22.12
N LEU A 9 -8.64 7.53 22.49
CA LEU A 9 -7.79 8.59 23.05
C LEU A 9 -7.57 9.74 22.06
N TYR A 10 -7.44 9.47 20.76
CA TYR A 10 -7.36 10.55 19.76
C TYR A 10 -8.65 11.35 19.67
N LYS A 11 -9.82 10.68 19.69
CA LYS A 11 -11.11 11.39 19.72
C LYS A 11 -11.29 12.23 20.97
N GLU A 12 -10.85 11.73 22.12
CA GLU A 12 -10.87 12.49 23.38
C GLU A 12 -9.94 13.71 23.31
N GLN A 13 -8.74 13.57 22.73
CA GLN A 13 -7.84 14.70 22.47
C GLN A 13 -8.47 15.76 21.55
N ASP A 14 -9.08 15.34 20.44
CA ASP A 14 -9.73 16.26 19.49
C ASP A 14 -10.92 17.00 20.14
N GLN A 15 -11.67 16.34 21.03
CA GLN A 15 -12.74 16.98 21.81
C GLN A 15 -12.20 18.03 22.79
N ILE A 16 -11.06 17.76 23.43
CA ILE A 16 -10.40 18.72 24.31
C ILE A 16 -9.94 19.94 23.50
N LEU A 17 -9.27 19.73 22.38
CA LEU A 17 -8.81 20.81 21.49
C LEU A 17 -9.98 21.65 20.97
N ALA A 18 -11.06 21.01 20.52
CA ALA A 18 -12.27 21.70 20.07
C ALA A 18 -12.89 22.55 21.19
N THR A 19 -12.90 22.05 22.43
CA THR A 19 -13.38 22.81 23.60
C THR A 19 -12.48 24.00 23.91
N ILE A 20 -11.16 23.85 23.83
CA ILE A 20 -10.18 24.90 24.18
C ILE A 20 -10.18 26.04 23.14
N PHE A 21 -10.39 25.72 21.86
CA PHE A 21 -10.26 26.66 20.75
C PHE A 21 -11.59 26.99 20.05
N ASP A 22 -12.72 26.76 20.71
CA ASP A 22 -14.07 27.04 20.16
C ASP A 22 -14.31 26.41 18.77
N SER A 23 -13.90 25.16 18.61
CA SER A 23 -13.94 24.38 17.36
C SER A 23 -13.14 25.00 16.21
N LYS A 24 -12.15 25.84 16.51
CA LYS A 24 -11.18 26.36 15.55
C LYS A 24 -9.82 25.73 15.79
N TYR A 25 -8.95 25.84 14.79
CA TYR A 25 -7.54 25.56 14.96
C TYR A 25 -6.91 26.57 15.93
N GLY A 26 -6.01 26.08 16.78
CA GLY A 26 -5.22 26.90 17.68
C GLY A 26 -4.12 27.68 16.95
N SER A 27 -3.63 27.17 15.82
CA SER A 27 -2.69 27.88 14.95
C SER A 27 -2.82 27.49 13.47
N ASP A 28 -2.29 28.35 12.59
CA ASP A 28 -2.12 28.02 11.17
C ASP A 28 -1.23 26.78 11.00
N GLN A 29 -0.24 26.62 11.89
CA GLN A 29 0.70 25.51 11.84
C GLN A 29 0.02 24.18 12.20
N GLU A 30 -0.90 24.16 13.17
CA GLU A 30 -1.71 22.98 13.49
C GLU A 30 -2.53 22.52 12.28
N TYR A 31 -3.20 23.45 11.60
CA TYR A 31 -3.96 23.14 10.38
C TYR A 31 -3.06 22.52 9.31
N ARG A 32 -1.91 23.14 9.02
CA ARG A 32 -0.97 22.62 8.01
C ARG A 32 -0.50 21.21 8.33
N LEU A 33 -0.09 20.98 9.57
CA LEU A 33 0.39 19.68 10.04
C LEU A 33 -0.71 18.61 9.99
N GLU A 34 -1.95 18.97 10.29
CA GLU A 34 -3.09 18.05 10.16
C GLU A 34 -3.34 17.69 8.69
N ARG A 35 -3.32 18.66 7.77
CA ARG A 35 -3.46 18.41 6.33
C ARG A 35 -2.32 17.57 5.76
N GLU A 36 -1.09 17.82 6.20
CA GLU A 36 0.08 17.00 5.80
C GLU A 36 -0.03 15.57 6.36
N HIS A 37 -0.51 15.41 7.59
CA HIS A 37 -0.79 14.11 8.17
C HIS A 37 -1.88 13.36 7.40
N ASP A 38 -2.97 14.02 7.03
CA ASP A 38 -4.05 13.41 6.24
C ASP A 38 -3.57 12.98 4.86
N PHE A 39 -2.81 13.85 4.18
CA PHE A 39 -2.19 13.54 2.89
C PHE A 39 -1.26 12.31 2.97
N THR A 40 -0.36 12.29 3.96
CA THR A 40 0.58 11.17 4.14
C THR A 40 -0.13 9.88 4.55
N CYS A 41 -1.23 9.97 5.30
CA CYS A 41 -2.11 8.85 5.62
C CYS A 41 -2.75 8.26 4.37
N GLU A 42 -3.35 9.09 3.51
CA GLU A 42 -3.94 8.60 2.27
C GLU A 42 -2.90 7.98 1.33
N LYS A 43 -1.74 8.63 1.18
CA LYS A 43 -0.60 8.10 0.40
C LYS A 43 -0.17 6.72 0.91
N GLN A 44 0.03 6.56 2.23
CA GLN A 44 0.40 5.29 2.85
C GLN A 44 -0.66 4.21 2.60
N GLN A 45 -1.95 4.54 2.74
CA GLN A 45 -3.04 3.59 2.50
C GLN A 45 -3.08 3.12 1.05
N ARG A 46 -2.87 4.02 0.09
CA ARG A 46 -2.84 3.66 -1.34
C ARG A 46 -1.68 2.72 -1.68
N ILE A 47 -0.48 2.99 -1.16
CA ILE A 47 0.68 2.12 -1.36
C ILE A 47 0.46 0.76 -0.68
N SER A 48 -0.11 0.74 0.53
CA SER A 48 -0.45 -0.50 1.24
C SER A 48 -1.47 -1.35 0.45
N ALA A 49 -2.51 -0.72 -0.08
CA ALA A 49 -3.49 -1.40 -0.94
C ALA A 49 -2.86 -1.92 -2.24
N ALA A 50 -1.89 -1.21 -2.81
CA ALA A 50 -1.12 -1.69 -3.96
C ALA A 50 -0.30 -2.92 -3.59
N LYS A 51 0.44 -2.88 -2.48
CA LYS A 51 1.20 -4.03 -1.96
C LYS A 51 0.32 -5.27 -1.84
N ALA A 52 -0.88 -5.13 -1.28
CA ALA A 52 -1.77 -6.27 -1.12
C ALA A 52 -2.24 -6.86 -2.46
N ARG A 53 -2.60 -6.01 -3.44
CA ARG A 53 -2.93 -6.45 -4.80
C ARG A 53 -1.78 -7.20 -5.47
N TRP A 54 -0.56 -6.68 -5.34
CA TRP A 54 0.65 -7.29 -5.89
C TRP A 54 0.99 -8.62 -5.23
N GLN A 55 0.87 -8.73 -3.91
CA GLN A 55 1.11 -9.99 -3.22
C GLN A 55 0.05 -11.06 -3.55
N ALA A 56 -1.22 -10.67 -3.67
CA ALA A 56 -2.28 -11.57 -4.11
C ALA A 56 -2.03 -12.10 -5.53
N ALA A 57 -1.66 -11.21 -6.44
CA ALA A 57 -1.28 -11.56 -7.81
C ALA A 57 -0.05 -12.48 -7.85
N ARG A 58 0.98 -12.18 -7.06
CA ARG A 58 2.20 -13.01 -6.92
C ARG A 58 1.87 -14.42 -6.41
N LEU A 59 1.03 -14.54 -5.39
CA LEU A 59 0.60 -15.84 -4.84
C LEU A 59 -0.02 -16.72 -5.93
N LEU A 60 -0.88 -16.15 -6.78
CA LEU A 60 -1.47 -16.86 -7.92
C LEU A 60 -0.41 -17.30 -8.94
N VAL A 61 0.57 -16.46 -9.26
CA VAL A 61 1.68 -16.85 -10.15
C VAL A 61 2.51 -17.96 -9.51
N GLN A 62 2.72 -17.93 -8.20
CA GLN A 62 3.47 -18.97 -7.49
C GLN A 62 2.78 -20.33 -7.61
N HIS A 63 1.46 -20.37 -7.41
CA HIS A 63 0.68 -21.58 -7.65
C HIS A 63 0.71 -22.02 -9.11
N ALA A 64 0.55 -21.09 -10.06
CA ALA A 64 0.63 -21.42 -11.48
C ALA A 64 2.00 -21.98 -11.87
N HIS A 65 3.09 -21.42 -11.34
CA HIS A 65 4.45 -21.89 -11.58
C HIS A 65 4.65 -23.32 -11.09
N SER A 66 4.25 -23.62 -9.86
CA SER A 66 4.33 -24.99 -9.32
C SER A 66 3.47 -25.97 -10.13
N GLN A 67 2.27 -25.56 -10.51
CA GLN A 67 1.37 -26.38 -11.34
C GLN A 67 1.94 -26.66 -12.73
N LEU A 68 2.58 -25.66 -13.37
CA LEU A 68 3.30 -25.82 -14.64
C LEU A 68 4.51 -26.75 -14.49
N GLY A 69 5.27 -26.63 -13.41
CA GLY A 69 6.42 -27.49 -13.15
C GLY A 69 6.01 -28.97 -13.06
N TYR A 70 4.94 -29.25 -12.33
CA TYR A 70 4.34 -30.58 -12.23
C TYR A 70 3.85 -31.07 -13.61
N ALA A 71 3.09 -30.24 -14.34
CA ALA A 71 2.58 -30.60 -15.66
C ALA A 71 3.70 -30.93 -16.66
N VAL A 72 4.79 -30.17 -16.68
CA VAL A 72 5.96 -30.41 -17.54
C VAL A 72 6.61 -31.76 -17.22
N GLN A 73 6.83 -32.05 -15.94
CA GLN A 73 7.43 -33.30 -15.50
C GLN A 73 6.56 -34.52 -15.86
N ARG A 74 5.26 -34.42 -15.61
CA ARG A 74 4.30 -35.48 -15.93
C ARG A 74 4.10 -35.68 -17.42
N TRP A 75 4.11 -34.60 -18.22
CA TRP A 75 4.06 -34.70 -19.68
C TRP A 75 5.28 -35.44 -20.24
N ASP A 76 6.48 -35.15 -19.72
CA ASP A 76 7.73 -35.82 -20.13
C ASP A 76 7.67 -37.33 -19.86
N TYR A 77 7.10 -37.69 -18.71
CA TYR A 77 6.94 -39.07 -18.29
C TYR A 77 6.03 -39.89 -19.21
N ILE A 78 5.01 -39.29 -19.86
CA ILE A 78 4.08 -40.02 -20.74
C ILE A 78 4.81 -40.75 -21.89
N CYS A 79 5.92 -40.19 -22.39
CA CYS A 79 6.72 -40.82 -23.44
C CYS A 79 7.46 -42.08 -23.00
N ARG A 80 7.63 -42.29 -21.69
CA ARG A 80 8.28 -43.49 -21.13
C ARG A 80 7.30 -44.66 -21.01
N ILE A 81 6.01 -44.41 -21.17
CA ILE A 81 4.96 -45.41 -21.02
C ILE A 81 4.74 -46.14 -22.35
N PRO A 82 4.81 -47.48 -22.39
CA PRO A 82 4.55 -48.26 -23.60
C PRO A 82 3.19 -47.92 -24.23
N ALA A 83 3.14 -47.82 -25.56
CA ALA A 83 1.92 -47.46 -26.29
C ALA A 83 0.76 -48.45 -26.07
N VAL A 84 1.05 -49.70 -25.69
CA VAL A 84 0.06 -50.71 -25.31
C VAL A 84 -0.73 -50.30 -24.06
N ASN A 85 -0.13 -49.52 -23.16
CA ASN A 85 -0.77 -49.02 -21.94
C ASN A 85 -1.53 -47.71 -22.20
N SER A 86 -2.40 -47.72 -23.20
CA SER A 86 -3.13 -46.53 -23.66
C SER A 86 -3.94 -45.87 -22.54
N GLN A 87 -4.65 -46.66 -21.73
CA GLN A 87 -5.47 -46.15 -20.62
C GLN A 87 -4.64 -45.32 -19.62
N MET A 88 -3.44 -45.79 -19.28
CA MET A 88 -2.52 -45.10 -18.38
C MET A 88 -2.01 -43.78 -18.98
N ARG A 89 -1.66 -43.78 -20.28
CA ARG A 89 -1.23 -42.57 -21.00
C ARG A 89 -2.32 -41.50 -21.03
N TYR A 90 -3.56 -41.89 -21.30
CA TYR A 90 -4.71 -40.97 -21.26
C TYR A 90 -5.01 -40.48 -19.83
N GLY A 91 -4.84 -41.32 -18.81
CA GLY A 91 -4.98 -40.91 -17.40
C GLY A 91 -3.99 -39.81 -17.01
N ILE A 92 -2.71 -39.97 -17.35
CA ILE A 92 -1.67 -38.97 -17.06
C ILE A 92 -1.85 -37.73 -17.94
N ALA A 93 -2.23 -37.87 -19.21
CA ALA A 93 -2.56 -36.71 -20.06
C ALA A 93 -3.73 -35.89 -19.48
N THR A 94 -4.74 -36.56 -18.91
CA THR A 94 -5.86 -35.90 -18.23
C THR A 94 -5.38 -35.15 -16.98
N GLU A 95 -4.51 -35.78 -16.18
CA GLU A 95 -3.87 -35.15 -15.02
C GLU A 95 -3.08 -33.90 -15.44
N VAL A 96 -2.18 -34.01 -16.41
CA VAL A 96 -1.42 -32.88 -16.98
C VAL A 96 -2.36 -31.77 -17.42
N ARG A 97 -3.43 -32.11 -18.16
CA ARG A 97 -4.43 -31.14 -18.62
C ARG A 97 -5.05 -30.36 -17.46
N ASN A 98 -5.43 -31.03 -16.38
CA ASN A 98 -6.05 -30.39 -15.22
C ASN A 98 -5.10 -29.40 -14.53
N TYR A 99 -3.81 -29.74 -14.43
CA TYR A 99 -2.78 -28.83 -13.92
C TYR A 99 -2.55 -27.63 -14.84
N LEU A 100 -2.52 -27.84 -16.16
CA LEU A 100 -2.37 -26.74 -17.12
C LEU A 100 -3.57 -25.79 -17.14
N ILE A 101 -4.79 -26.30 -16.98
CA ILE A 101 -6.02 -25.48 -16.85
C ILE A 101 -5.96 -24.66 -15.56
N ALA A 102 -5.61 -25.28 -14.43
CA ALA A 102 -5.47 -24.58 -13.15
C ALA A 102 -4.40 -23.48 -13.23
N ALA A 103 -3.23 -23.79 -13.81
CA ALA A 103 -2.15 -22.82 -13.98
C ALA A 103 -2.56 -21.65 -14.87
N SER A 104 -3.17 -21.92 -16.01
CA SER A 104 -3.65 -20.87 -16.93
C SER A 104 -4.67 -19.96 -16.25
N THR A 105 -5.59 -20.55 -15.48
CA THR A 105 -6.62 -19.79 -14.74
C THR A 105 -5.99 -18.92 -13.64
N ASN A 106 -5.01 -19.44 -12.91
CA ASN A 106 -4.28 -18.67 -11.90
C ASN A 106 -3.49 -17.51 -12.53
N LEU A 107 -2.86 -17.70 -13.69
CA LEU A 107 -2.20 -16.62 -14.44
C LEU A 107 -3.20 -15.54 -14.88
N ARG A 108 -4.38 -15.94 -15.40
CA ARG A 108 -5.46 -15.01 -15.76
C ARG A 108 -5.98 -14.23 -14.56
N ASN A 109 -6.20 -14.91 -13.44
CA ASN A 109 -6.65 -14.28 -12.21
C ASN A 109 -5.61 -13.28 -11.69
N SER A 110 -4.31 -13.62 -11.77
CA SER A 110 -3.21 -12.73 -11.41
C SER A 110 -3.22 -11.43 -12.22
N GLN A 111 -3.38 -11.53 -13.56
CA GLN A 111 -3.57 -10.38 -14.44
C GLN A 111 -4.81 -9.56 -14.05
N GLY A 112 -5.87 -10.22 -13.56
CA GLY A 112 -7.09 -9.57 -13.07
C GLY A 112 -6.92 -8.76 -11.78
N TYR A 113 -5.95 -9.10 -10.92
CA TYR A 113 -5.61 -8.30 -9.72
C TYR A 113 -4.85 -7.03 -10.08
N LEU A 114 -4.07 -7.06 -11.17
CA LEU A 114 -3.22 -5.97 -11.64
C LEU A 114 -3.75 -5.38 -12.95
N LYS A 115 -5.03 -4.99 -12.97
CA LYS A 115 -5.64 -4.35 -14.14
C LYS A 115 -4.87 -3.10 -14.54
N GLY A 116 -4.49 -3.03 -15.82
CA GLY A 116 -3.72 -1.91 -16.38
C GLY A 116 -2.21 -2.07 -16.29
N ILE A 117 -1.71 -3.16 -15.70
CA ILE A 117 -0.29 -3.52 -15.72
C ILE A 117 -0.06 -4.62 -16.75
N ASP A 118 0.79 -4.33 -17.73
CA ASP A 118 1.20 -5.32 -18.73
C ASP A 118 2.28 -6.23 -18.18
N PHE A 119 2.02 -7.54 -18.15
CA PHE A 119 3.01 -8.50 -17.68
C PHE A 119 4.13 -8.65 -18.71
N PRO A 120 5.42 -8.58 -18.31
CA PRO A 120 6.54 -8.76 -19.24
C PRO A 120 6.71 -10.23 -19.68
N TYR A 121 6.27 -11.16 -18.85
CA TYR A 121 6.32 -12.61 -19.07
C TYR A 121 4.94 -13.22 -18.81
N CYS A 122 4.62 -14.32 -19.48
CA CYS A 122 3.27 -14.91 -19.45
C CYS A 122 2.21 -13.88 -19.85
N LYS A 123 2.46 -13.19 -20.96
CA LYS A 123 1.51 -12.23 -21.55
C LYS A 123 0.18 -12.92 -21.88
N THR A 124 -0.88 -12.13 -22.01
CA THR A 124 -2.24 -12.61 -22.31
C THR A 124 -2.30 -13.54 -23.53
N ASP A 125 -1.56 -13.24 -24.59
CA ASP A 125 -1.43 -14.05 -25.81
C ASP A 125 -0.61 -15.33 -25.61
N GLU A 126 0.43 -15.28 -24.76
CA GLU A 126 1.21 -16.46 -24.37
C GLU A 126 0.38 -17.44 -23.55
N VAL A 127 -0.40 -16.94 -22.58
CA VAL A 127 -1.36 -17.76 -21.82
C VAL A 127 -2.43 -18.34 -22.75
N SER A 128 -2.91 -17.57 -23.73
CA SER A 128 -3.86 -18.06 -24.74
C SER A 128 -3.24 -19.15 -25.62
N THR A 129 -1.92 -19.13 -25.82
CA THR A 129 -1.20 -20.19 -26.54
C THR A 129 -1.08 -21.46 -25.70
N LEU A 130 -0.82 -21.33 -24.39
CA LEU A 130 -0.87 -22.45 -23.45
C LEU A 130 -2.26 -23.11 -23.41
N GLU A 131 -3.33 -22.32 -23.35
CA GLU A 131 -4.72 -22.80 -23.35
C GLU A 131 -5.04 -23.60 -24.63
N ARG A 132 -4.57 -23.12 -25.80
CA ARG A 132 -4.71 -23.85 -27.08
C ARG A 132 -3.96 -25.19 -27.08
N ALA A 133 -2.71 -25.22 -26.61
CA ALA A 133 -1.96 -26.46 -26.48
C ALA A 133 -2.64 -27.43 -25.50
N THR A 134 -3.16 -26.92 -24.39
CA THR A 134 -3.90 -27.71 -23.38
C THR A 134 -5.16 -28.36 -23.96
N ASN A 135 -5.85 -27.70 -24.88
CA ASN A 135 -7.03 -28.25 -25.55
C ASN A 135 -6.69 -29.35 -26.56
N ASN A 136 -5.49 -29.33 -27.13
CA ASN A 136 -5.03 -30.31 -28.11
C ASN A 136 -4.27 -31.49 -27.48
N ILE A 137 -4.13 -31.52 -26.15
CA ILE A 137 -3.24 -32.44 -25.43
C ILE A 137 -3.39 -33.91 -25.81
N TYR A 138 -4.61 -34.41 -26.01
CA TYR A 138 -4.84 -35.80 -26.42
C TYR A 138 -4.40 -36.05 -27.86
N GLY A 139 -4.61 -35.08 -28.76
CA GLY A 139 -4.12 -35.13 -30.13
C GLY A 139 -2.60 -35.01 -30.21
N ASP A 140 -1.98 -34.33 -29.24
CA ASP A 140 -0.53 -34.18 -29.16
C ASP A 140 0.18 -35.46 -28.68
N MET A 141 -0.54 -36.43 -28.12
CA MET A 141 0.02 -37.76 -27.82
C MET A 141 0.18 -38.66 -29.06
N ALA A 142 -0.40 -38.28 -30.20
CA ALA A 142 -0.51 -39.14 -31.37
C ALA A 142 0.83 -39.40 -32.07
N THR A 143 1.73 -38.41 -32.08
CA THR A 143 3.06 -38.52 -32.67
C THR A 143 4.10 -37.89 -31.77
N THR A 144 5.34 -38.38 -31.85
CA THR A 144 6.48 -37.83 -31.10
C THR A 144 6.70 -36.35 -31.40
N GLU A 145 6.51 -35.94 -32.66
CA GLU A 145 6.65 -34.54 -33.07
C GLU A 145 5.64 -33.61 -32.40
N ARG A 146 4.34 -33.99 -32.36
CA ARG A 146 3.33 -33.17 -31.69
C ARG A 146 3.52 -33.15 -30.18
N HIS A 147 3.92 -34.28 -29.60
CA HIS A 147 4.23 -34.36 -28.18
C HIS A 147 5.36 -33.38 -27.81
N GLN A 148 6.44 -33.37 -28.60
CA GLN A 148 7.56 -32.46 -28.40
C GLN A 148 7.16 -31.00 -28.65
N HIS A 149 6.30 -30.74 -29.62
CA HIS A 149 5.76 -29.40 -29.85
C HIS A 149 5.00 -28.87 -28.63
N ALA A 150 4.06 -29.66 -28.08
CA ALA A 150 3.35 -29.32 -26.85
C ALA A 150 4.31 -29.16 -25.65
N MET A 151 5.30 -30.05 -25.53
CA MET A 151 6.34 -29.96 -24.49
C MET A 151 7.10 -28.64 -24.54
N ASN A 152 7.46 -28.16 -25.73
CA ASN A 152 8.16 -26.88 -25.89
C ASN A 152 7.29 -25.71 -25.42
N VAL A 153 5.98 -25.73 -25.68
CA VAL A 153 5.04 -24.73 -25.17
C VAL A 153 5.00 -24.78 -23.64
N PHE A 154 4.81 -25.97 -23.04
CA PHE A 154 4.71 -26.11 -21.59
C PHE A 154 6.00 -25.69 -20.87
N ARG A 155 7.17 -26.11 -21.36
CA ARG A 155 8.48 -25.70 -20.82
C ARG A 155 8.72 -24.21 -20.96
N SER A 156 8.40 -23.63 -22.11
CA SER A 156 8.53 -22.18 -22.32
C SER A 156 7.65 -21.41 -21.34
N THR A 157 6.38 -21.80 -21.18
CA THR A 157 5.50 -21.12 -20.22
C THR A 157 5.94 -21.31 -18.78
N PHE A 158 6.47 -22.48 -18.41
CA PHE A 158 7.05 -22.73 -17.08
C PHE A 158 8.28 -21.86 -16.79
N GLN A 159 9.20 -21.72 -17.75
CA GLN A 159 10.37 -20.85 -17.61
C GLN A 159 9.94 -19.37 -17.52
N ARG A 160 8.98 -18.96 -18.33
CA ARG A 160 8.45 -17.59 -18.32
C ARG A 160 7.68 -17.27 -17.04
N SER A 161 6.99 -18.24 -16.44
CA SER A 161 6.33 -18.04 -15.14
C SER A 161 7.33 -17.89 -14.00
N HIS A 162 8.50 -18.54 -14.11
CA HIS A 162 9.61 -18.31 -13.18
C HIS A 162 10.18 -16.89 -13.31
N ALA A 163 10.45 -16.43 -14.53
CA ALA A 163 10.89 -15.05 -14.78
C ALA A 163 9.84 -14.02 -14.32
N LEU A 164 8.55 -14.34 -14.48
CA LEU A 164 7.47 -13.52 -13.94
C LEU A 164 7.54 -13.41 -12.41
N LEU A 165 7.72 -14.53 -11.69
CA LEU A 165 7.87 -14.51 -10.23
C LEU A 165 9.04 -13.63 -9.79
N GLN A 166 10.18 -13.75 -10.46
CA GLN A 166 11.35 -12.92 -10.17
C GLN A 166 11.07 -11.44 -10.38
N TRP A 167 10.33 -11.11 -11.44
CA TRP A 167 9.89 -9.75 -11.68
C TRP A 167 8.95 -9.24 -10.59
N PHE A 168 7.99 -10.05 -10.14
CA PHE A 168 7.14 -9.73 -8.99
C PHE A 168 7.97 -9.46 -7.73
N ASP A 169 8.93 -10.33 -7.40
CA ASP A 169 9.82 -10.16 -6.24
C ASP A 169 10.59 -8.84 -6.32
N VAL A 170 11.15 -8.50 -7.48
CA VAL A 170 11.88 -7.24 -7.66
C VAL A 170 10.96 -6.03 -7.53
N VAL A 171 9.78 -6.04 -8.13
CA VAL A 171 8.83 -4.91 -8.02
C VAL A 171 8.40 -4.70 -6.57
N ILE A 172 8.05 -5.78 -5.88
CA ILE A 172 7.59 -5.72 -4.48
C ILE A 172 8.75 -5.27 -3.57
N ASP A 173 9.88 -5.96 -3.60
CA ASP A 173 10.96 -5.75 -2.63
C ASP A 173 11.73 -4.45 -2.88
N LYS A 174 11.91 -4.04 -4.14
CA LYS A 174 12.76 -2.89 -4.51
C LYS A 174 11.99 -1.60 -4.71
N THR A 175 10.69 -1.68 -4.95
CA THR A 175 9.86 -0.51 -5.23
C THR A 175 8.79 -0.37 -4.16
N ILE A 176 7.82 -1.29 -4.12
CA ILE A 176 6.63 -1.14 -3.27
C ILE A 176 6.99 -1.11 -1.78
N ASP A 177 7.84 -2.01 -1.31
CA ASP A 177 8.22 -2.07 0.11
C ASP A 177 9.06 -0.87 0.53
N ARG A 178 9.91 -0.37 -0.36
CA ARG A 178 10.69 0.84 -0.12
C ARG A 178 9.78 2.06 -0.02
N ASP A 179 8.86 2.23 -0.96
CA ASP A 179 7.95 3.39 -1.00
C ASP A 179 6.97 3.34 0.17
N LEU A 180 6.52 2.15 0.56
CA LEU A 180 5.70 1.95 1.75
C LEU A 180 6.46 2.34 3.01
N LEU A 181 7.72 1.92 3.15
CA LEU A 181 8.56 2.29 4.29
C LEU A 181 8.73 3.82 4.37
N MET A 182 9.04 4.47 3.24
CA MET A 182 9.18 5.93 3.18
C MET A 182 7.86 6.64 3.54
N ALA A 183 6.72 6.17 3.02
CA ALA A 183 5.42 6.75 3.36
C ALA A 183 5.04 6.55 4.84
N ILE A 184 5.43 5.42 5.44
CA ILE A 184 5.24 5.16 6.86
C ILE A 184 6.11 6.10 7.72
N GLU A 185 7.37 6.29 7.35
CA GLU A 185 8.28 7.22 8.04
C GLU A 185 7.75 8.68 7.97
N GLU A 186 7.28 9.09 6.79
CA GLU A 186 6.68 10.41 6.55
C GLU A 186 5.41 10.62 7.40
N LEU A 187 4.51 9.63 7.42
CA LEU A 187 3.31 9.63 8.26
C LEU A 187 3.66 9.84 9.74
N PHE A 188 4.65 9.12 10.26
CA PHE A 188 5.04 9.24 11.66
C PHE A 188 5.70 10.56 11.99
N ALA A 189 6.51 11.09 11.07
CA ALA A 189 7.08 12.42 11.22
C ALA A 189 5.96 13.48 11.34
N LYS A 190 4.97 13.46 10.45
CA LYS A 190 3.84 14.41 10.49
C LYS A 190 2.95 14.24 11.70
N LYS A 191 2.67 13.00 12.11
CA LYS A 191 1.96 12.72 13.34
C LYS A 191 2.69 13.26 14.58
N ARG A 192 4.02 13.16 14.60
CA ARG A 192 4.87 13.68 15.69
C ARG A 192 4.84 15.21 15.72
N GLU A 193 5.06 15.85 14.59
CA GLU A 193 5.02 17.32 14.47
C GLU A 193 3.66 17.86 14.94
N LEU A 194 2.56 17.25 14.50
CA LEU A 194 1.20 17.63 14.90
C LEU A 194 0.97 17.48 16.41
N ARG A 195 1.46 16.38 17.01
CA ARG A 195 1.37 16.18 18.46
C ARG A 195 2.12 17.27 19.23
N ILE A 196 3.34 17.60 18.81
CA ILE A 196 4.16 18.64 19.45
C ILE A 196 3.45 19.98 19.41
N GLU A 197 2.92 20.37 18.25
CA GLU A 197 2.19 21.63 18.09
C GLU A 197 0.91 21.67 18.94
N ARG A 198 0.12 20.59 18.96
CA ARG A 198 -1.10 20.49 19.79
C ARG A 198 -0.81 20.63 21.29
N VAL A 199 0.25 19.98 21.78
CA VAL A 199 0.63 20.09 23.21
C VAL A 199 1.12 21.50 23.53
N ARG A 200 1.92 22.10 22.64
CA ARG A 200 2.33 23.50 22.78
C ARG A 200 1.12 24.43 22.89
N LEU A 201 0.14 24.29 22.01
CA LEU A 201 -1.10 25.07 22.00
C LEU A 201 -1.91 24.91 23.29
N ILE A 202 -2.06 23.67 23.78
CA ILE A 202 -2.72 23.39 25.07
C ILE A 202 -1.99 24.12 26.21
N ARG A 203 -0.66 24.10 26.23
CA ARG A 203 0.14 24.78 27.27
C ARG A 203 -0.03 26.30 27.21
N GLU A 204 0.07 26.89 26.01
CA GLU A 204 -0.15 28.34 25.83
C GLU A 204 -1.53 28.76 26.35
N LYS A 205 -2.57 27.94 26.11
CA LYS A 205 -3.91 28.18 26.63
C LYS A 205 -4.05 27.98 28.14
N LEU A 206 -3.37 27.00 28.73
CA LEU A 206 -3.35 26.82 30.19
C LEU A 206 -2.71 28.03 30.89
N VAL A 207 -1.61 28.54 30.35
CA VAL A 207 -0.95 29.76 30.88
C VAL A 207 -1.88 30.97 30.77
N GLU A 208 -2.61 31.12 29.66
CA GLU A 208 -3.56 32.22 29.45
C GLU A 208 -4.74 32.18 30.45
N LEU A 209 -5.25 30.99 30.75
CA LEU A 209 -6.45 30.81 31.59
C LEU A 209 -6.17 30.75 33.09
N PHE A 210 -5.06 30.11 33.49
CA PHE A 210 -4.80 29.76 34.89
C PHE A 210 -3.50 30.36 35.44
N GLY A 211 -2.59 30.83 34.59
CA GLY A 211 -1.28 31.31 34.99
C GLY A 211 -0.16 30.29 34.78
N ALA A 212 1.09 30.75 34.90
CA ALA A 212 2.27 29.95 34.58
C ALA A 212 2.56 28.84 35.61
N GLU A 213 2.16 29.05 36.88
CA GLU A 213 2.43 28.14 37.98
C GLU A 213 1.56 26.87 37.88
N GLU A 214 0.28 27.05 37.56
CA GLU A 214 -0.69 25.98 37.30
C GLU A 214 -0.37 25.21 36.02
N ALA A 215 0.11 25.90 34.97
CA ALA A 215 0.55 25.24 33.74
C ALA A 215 1.80 24.38 33.95
N ALA A 216 2.73 24.80 34.81
CA ALA A 216 3.90 24.00 35.21
C ALA A 216 3.48 22.81 36.09
N ALA A 217 2.54 23.01 37.03
CA ALA A 217 2.02 21.96 37.88
C ALA A 217 1.26 20.86 37.10
N ALA A 218 0.74 21.17 35.90
CA ALA A 218 0.11 20.20 35.01
C ALA A 218 1.10 19.21 34.34
N GLY A 219 2.41 19.36 34.57
CA GLY A 219 3.43 18.45 34.01
C GLY A 219 3.58 18.57 32.49
N LEU A 220 3.39 19.79 31.95
CA LEU A 220 3.55 20.11 30.53
C LEU A 220 4.82 20.95 30.33
N ASP A 221 5.94 20.58 30.95
CA ASP A 221 7.17 21.35 30.81
C ASP A 221 7.82 21.18 29.44
N GLU A 222 8.53 22.21 28.96
CA GLU A 222 9.26 22.15 27.68
C GLU A 222 10.32 21.03 27.70
N ALA A 223 10.83 20.69 28.89
CA ALA A 223 11.72 19.57 29.11
C ALA A 223 11.03 18.20 28.95
N ASP A 224 9.73 18.08 29.25
CA ASP A 224 8.92 16.87 29.00
C ASP A 224 8.43 16.78 27.55
N LEU A 225 8.40 17.91 26.82
CA LEU A 225 8.25 17.93 25.36
C LEU A 225 9.54 17.55 24.64
N GLN A 226 10.68 17.81 25.28
CA GLN A 226 12.00 17.23 24.99
C GLN A 226 12.19 15.88 25.70
N LEU A 227 11.12 15.08 25.88
CA LEU A 227 11.30 13.64 26.09
C LEU A 227 12.27 13.15 25.03
N ASP A 228 13.38 12.63 25.55
CA ASP A 228 14.67 12.37 24.93
C ASP A 228 14.48 11.91 23.48
N GLU A 229 15.36 12.31 22.56
CA GLU A 229 15.35 11.75 21.20
C GLU A 229 15.18 10.21 21.22
N ASP A 230 15.70 9.53 22.25
CA ASP A 230 15.51 8.11 22.53
C ASP A 230 14.08 7.68 22.90
N GLY A 231 13.34 8.45 23.70
CA GLY A 231 11.93 8.20 24.06
C GLY A 231 10.97 8.41 22.90
N ASN A 232 11.18 9.48 22.13
CA ASN A 232 10.42 9.75 20.90
C ASN A 232 10.78 8.76 19.76
N LEU A 233 12.05 8.35 19.64
CA LEU A 233 12.48 7.32 18.69
C LEU A 233 11.92 5.94 19.08
N THR A 234 11.77 5.64 20.38
CA THR A 234 11.12 4.41 20.83
C THR A 234 9.62 4.42 20.58
N ASP A 235 8.92 5.53 20.77
CA ASP A 235 7.50 5.65 20.43
C ASP A 235 7.26 5.56 18.91
N ALA A 236 8.07 6.24 18.10
CA ALA A 236 8.01 6.14 16.64
C ALA A 236 8.32 4.71 16.15
N ARG A 237 9.34 4.05 16.71
CA ARG A 237 9.65 2.64 16.41
C ARG A 237 8.53 1.70 16.84
N ARG A 238 7.92 1.93 18.01
CA ARG A 238 6.81 1.11 18.53
C ARG A 238 5.56 1.28 17.69
N LEU A 239 5.26 2.50 17.26
CA LEU A 239 4.19 2.81 16.32
C LEU A 239 4.47 2.21 14.94
N GLN A 240 5.71 2.28 14.44
CA GLN A 240 6.12 1.62 13.20
C GLN A 240 5.95 0.11 13.26
N GLU A 241 6.35 -0.51 14.37
CA GLU A 241 6.17 -1.95 14.62
C GLU A 241 4.68 -2.33 14.76
N GLN A 242 3.85 -1.48 15.38
CA GLN A 242 2.41 -1.73 15.46
C GLN A 242 1.74 -1.60 14.10
N LEU A 243 2.08 -0.58 13.32
CA LEU A 243 1.49 -0.36 11.99
C LEU A 243 1.95 -1.43 11.00
N SER A 244 3.21 -1.88 11.09
CA SER A 244 3.72 -2.98 10.28
C SER A 244 2.97 -4.27 10.60
N LYS A 245 2.75 -4.59 11.88
CA LYS A 245 1.95 -5.75 12.30
C LYS A 245 0.51 -5.69 11.82
N VAL A 246 -0.16 -4.55 11.97
CA VAL A 246 -1.55 -4.37 11.50
C VAL A 246 -1.63 -4.52 9.98
N ASN A 247 -0.69 -3.92 9.24
CA ASN A 247 -0.61 -4.09 7.79
C ASN A 247 -0.34 -5.55 7.40
N GLU A 248 0.51 -6.28 8.13
CA GLU A 248 0.77 -7.70 7.89
C GLU A 248 -0.44 -8.58 8.16
N GLU A 249 -1.19 -8.34 9.24
CA GLU A 249 -2.42 -9.08 9.54
C GLU A 249 -3.51 -8.85 8.50
N GLU A 250 -3.73 -7.59 8.11
CA GLU A 250 -4.71 -7.25 7.07
C GLU A 250 -4.30 -7.83 5.71
N LEU A 251 -3.01 -7.76 5.38
CA LEU A 251 -2.45 -8.39 4.20
C LEU A 251 -2.67 -9.91 4.20
N LYS A 252 -2.41 -10.57 5.32
CA LYS A 252 -2.65 -12.01 5.48
C LYS A 252 -4.11 -12.37 5.27
N LYS A 253 -5.03 -11.62 5.87
CA LYS A 253 -6.48 -11.79 5.71
C LYS A 253 -6.92 -11.59 4.26
N GLN A 254 -6.32 -10.63 3.56
CA GLN A 254 -6.59 -10.44 2.13
C GLN A 254 -6.06 -11.58 1.28
N LEU A 255 -4.88 -12.12 1.60
CA LEU A 255 -4.30 -13.28 0.93
C LEU A 255 -5.12 -14.56 1.15
N GLU A 256 -5.72 -14.75 2.33
CA GLU A 256 -6.63 -15.87 2.61
C GLU A 256 -7.88 -15.87 1.71
N ASN A 257 -8.31 -14.70 1.24
CA ASN A 257 -9.46 -14.56 0.35
C ASN A 257 -9.11 -14.77 -1.13
N VAL A 258 -7.83 -14.94 -1.48
CA VAL A 258 -7.40 -15.16 -2.86
C VAL A 258 -7.87 -16.54 -3.32
N LYS A 259 -8.73 -16.55 -4.35
CA LYS A 259 -9.27 -17.79 -4.93
C LYS A 259 -8.22 -18.48 -5.80
N ILE A 260 -7.43 -19.35 -5.19
CA ILE A 260 -6.47 -20.21 -5.88
C ILE A 260 -7.22 -21.35 -6.56
N VAL A 261 -7.02 -21.51 -7.86
CA VAL A 261 -7.57 -22.65 -8.62
C VAL A 261 -6.63 -23.83 -8.47
N GLN A 262 -7.16 -24.95 -7.99
CA GLN A 262 -6.44 -26.21 -7.86
C GLN A 262 -6.80 -27.17 -8.99
N PRO A 263 -5.89 -28.07 -9.40
CA PRO A 263 -6.18 -29.08 -10.41
C PRO A 263 -7.27 -30.04 -9.92
N GLU A 264 -8.18 -30.40 -10.82
CA GLU A 264 -9.18 -31.43 -10.54
C GLU A 264 -8.49 -32.81 -10.41
N LYS A 265 -8.76 -33.51 -9.31
CA LYS A 265 -8.15 -34.83 -9.06
C LYS A 265 -8.75 -35.86 -10.00
N VAL A 266 -7.90 -36.59 -10.70
CA VAL A 266 -8.32 -37.78 -11.46
C VAL A 266 -8.49 -38.93 -10.46
N GLN A 267 -9.70 -39.47 -10.33
CA GLN A 267 -9.93 -40.70 -9.56
C GLN A 267 -9.29 -41.87 -10.31
N GLN A 268 -8.02 -42.14 -10.03
CA GLN A 268 -7.34 -43.35 -10.50
C GLN A 268 -7.63 -44.50 -9.53
N SER A 269 -7.75 -45.73 -10.02
CA SER A 269 -7.85 -46.89 -9.14
C SER A 269 -6.51 -47.10 -8.42
N LYS A 270 -6.49 -47.65 -7.19
CA LYS A 270 -5.25 -47.92 -6.43
C LYS A 270 -4.23 -48.76 -7.22
N GLU A 271 -4.71 -49.61 -8.12
CA GLU A 271 -3.88 -50.42 -9.03
C GLU A 271 -3.19 -49.58 -10.12
N GLN A 272 -3.82 -48.49 -10.56
CA GLN A 272 -3.25 -47.55 -11.54
C GLN A 272 -2.20 -46.65 -10.89
N GLU A 273 -2.43 -46.15 -9.67
CA GLU A 273 -1.42 -45.40 -8.92
C GLU A 273 -0.16 -46.25 -8.67
N ALA A 274 -0.34 -47.51 -8.23
CA ALA A 274 0.77 -48.45 -8.03
C ALA A 274 1.51 -48.80 -9.34
N ALA A 275 0.81 -48.89 -10.46
CA ALA A 275 1.42 -49.14 -11.77
C ALA A 275 2.21 -47.93 -12.30
N VAL A 276 1.75 -46.70 -12.01
CA VAL A 276 2.45 -45.45 -12.31
C VAL A 276 3.73 -45.34 -11.50
N GLU A 277 3.66 -45.65 -10.21
CA GLU A 277 4.79 -45.63 -9.29
C GLU A 277 5.82 -46.71 -9.61
N ALA A 278 5.36 -47.93 -9.94
CA ALA A 278 6.23 -49.04 -10.35
C ALA A 278 6.89 -48.80 -11.72
N ALA A 279 6.18 -48.21 -12.69
CA ALA A 279 6.75 -47.86 -13.99
C ALA A 279 7.75 -46.68 -13.89
N ALA A 280 7.52 -45.75 -12.96
CA ALA A 280 8.46 -44.68 -12.66
C ALA A 280 9.73 -45.25 -12.02
N ALA A 281 9.59 -46.14 -11.02
CA ALA A 281 10.72 -46.82 -10.38
C ALA A 281 11.52 -47.72 -11.35
N ALA A 282 10.86 -48.35 -12.33
CA ALA A 282 11.53 -49.19 -13.33
C ALA A 282 12.28 -48.37 -14.41
N ALA A 283 11.84 -47.14 -14.68
CA ALA A 283 12.52 -46.23 -15.62
C ALA A 283 13.71 -45.49 -14.99
N ASP A 284 13.78 -45.42 -13.66
CA ASP A 284 14.78 -44.66 -12.89
C ASP A 284 15.85 -45.57 -12.25
N GLY A 285 16.18 -46.67 -12.92
CA GLY A 285 17.18 -47.65 -12.51
C GLY A 285 18.63 -47.15 -12.55
N ASP A 286 18.91 -45.95 -12.04
CA ASP A 286 20.17 -45.57 -11.39
C ASP A 286 20.05 -44.21 -10.66
N SER A 287 19.20 -44.11 -9.62
CA SER A 287 19.44 -43.14 -8.54
C SER A 287 18.69 -43.52 -7.25
N LYS A 288 19.37 -43.38 -6.12
CA LYS A 288 18.92 -43.81 -4.79
C LYS A 288 17.72 -43.01 -4.27
N SER A 289 16.77 -43.76 -3.68
CA SER A 289 15.78 -43.37 -2.66
C SER A 289 14.95 -42.11 -2.92
N ALA A 290 13.73 -42.33 -3.41
CA ALA A 290 12.66 -41.34 -3.46
C ALA A 290 12.13 -41.07 -2.04
N ASP A 291 12.58 -39.97 -1.43
CA ASP A 291 11.73 -39.20 -0.52
C ASP A 291 10.78 -38.35 -1.37
N ALA A 292 9.53 -38.23 -0.91
CA ALA A 292 8.41 -37.57 -1.57
C ALA A 292 8.55 -36.03 -1.59
N ASP A 293 9.60 -35.54 -2.23
CA ASP A 293 9.81 -34.14 -2.60
C ASP A 293 10.41 -34.13 -4.02
N GLU A 294 9.57 -34.46 -5.01
CA GLU A 294 9.92 -34.46 -6.43
C GLU A 294 10.29 -33.02 -6.82
N LYS A 295 11.58 -32.69 -6.76
CA LYS A 295 12.13 -31.37 -7.10
C LYS A 295 11.61 -30.96 -8.48
N ALA A 296 10.76 -29.92 -8.49
CA ALA A 296 10.34 -29.26 -9.72
C ALA A 296 11.56 -28.98 -10.62
N PRO A 297 11.43 -29.10 -11.96
CA PRO A 297 12.54 -28.90 -12.88
C PRO A 297 13.25 -27.58 -12.58
N LYS A 298 14.55 -27.65 -12.29
CA LYS A 298 15.34 -26.49 -11.85
C LYS A 298 15.45 -25.48 -12.99
N VAL A 299 14.71 -24.38 -12.90
CA VAL A 299 14.83 -23.24 -13.83
C VAL A 299 15.95 -22.34 -13.33
N GLU A 300 16.86 -21.98 -14.23
CA GLU A 300 17.89 -20.99 -13.93
C GLU A 300 17.26 -19.60 -13.82
N ALA A 301 17.69 -18.86 -12.80
CA ALA A 301 17.21 -17.52 -12.55
C ALA A 301 17.64 -16.55 -13.67
N VAL A 302 16.72 -15.70 -14.12
CA VAL A 302 17.06 -14.63 -15.06
C VAL A 302 17.94 -13.61 -14.33
N PRO A 303 19.12 -13.24 -14.88
CA PRO A 303 19.95 -12.19 -14.28
C PRO A 303 19.18 -10.88 -14.13
N LEU A 304 19.39 -10.15 -13.04
CA LEU A 304 18.66 -8.89 -12.76
C LEU A 304 18.75 -7.84 -13.88
N LYS A 305 19.83 -7.83 -14.67
CA LYS A 305 20.01 -6.91 -15.81
C LYS A 305 19.18 -7.27 -17.04
N GLU A 306 18.75 -8.52 -17.14
CA GLU A 306 17.95 -9.08 -18.24
C GLU A 306 16.46 -9.18 -17.86
N LEU A 307 16.14 -8.91 -16.60
CA LEU A 307 14.78 -8.82 -16.12
C LEU A 307 14.12 -7.53 -16.62
N ALA A 308 12.84 -7.62 -16.97
CA ALA A 308 12.08 -6.45 -17.39
C ALA A 308 12.06 -5.36 -16.29
N PRO A 309 12.03 -4.07 -16.67
CA PRO A 309 11.95 -2.98 -15.70
C PRO A 309 10.65 -3.04 -14.90
N PRO A 310 10.62 -2.45 -13.68
CA PRO A 310 9.39 -2.30 -12.92
C PRO A 310 8.40 -1.37 -13.66
N PRO A 311 7.08 -1.51 -13.43
CA PRO A 311 6.08 -0.55 -13.90
C PRO A 311 6.34 0.85 -13.33
N SER A 312 5.79 1.88 -13.96
CA SER A 312 5.86 3.26 -13.45
C SER A 312 5.08 3.42 -12.14
N GLU A 313 5.41 4.43 -11.33
CA GLU A 313 4.69 4.74 -10.08
C GLU A 313 3.17 4.88 -10.27
N ASP A 314 2.73 5.58 -11.33
CA ASP A 314 1.31 5.73 -11.66
C ASP A 314 0.60 4.39 -11.92
N GLN A 315 1.32 3.43 -12.50
CA GLN A 315 0.79 2.08 -12.75
C GLN A 315 0.76 1.24 -11.46
N LEU A 316 1.69 1.48 -10.54
CA LEU A 316 1.78 0.75 -9.27
C LEU A 316 0.72 1.23 -8.27
N PHE A 317 0.61 2.55 -8.12
CA PHE A 317 -0.13 3.18 -7.02
C PHE A 317 -1.38 3.93 -7.48
N GLY A 318 -1.56 4.13 -8.79
CA GLY A 318 -2.59 4.99 -9.34
C GLY A 318 -2.19 6.47 -9.28
N ASP A 319 -3.18 7.36 -9.42
CA ASP A 319 -2.97 8.80 -9.48
C ASP A 319 -2.72 9.39 -8.07
N ILE A 320 -1.52 9.17 -7.51
CA ILE A 320 -1.08 9.85 -6.27
C ILE A 320 -1.04 11.37 -6.47
N ASP A 321 -0.71 11.82 -7.68
CA ASP A 321 -0.64 13.23 -8.03
C ASP A 321 -1.99 13.95 -7.84
N SER A 322 -3.12 13.27 -8.05
CA SER A 322 -4.43 13.83 -7.75
C SER A 322 -4.62 14.16 -6.27
N ILE A 323 -4.09 13.34 -5.36
CA ILE A 323 -4.15 13.62 -3.91
C ILE A 323 -3.31 14.85 -3.61
N LYS A 324 -2.10 14.88 -4.17
CA LYS A 324 -1.17 15.98 -3.95
C LYS A 324 -1.77 17.29 -4.44
N LYS A 325 -2.40 17.27 -5.61
CA LYS A 325 -3.10 18.43 -6.17
C LYS A 325 -4.29 18.85 -5.31
N GLN A 326 -5.06 17.90 -4.78
CA GLN A 326 -6.16 18.24 -3.87
C GLN A 326 -5.65 18.90 -2.58
N TYR A 327 -4.58 18.34 -2.00
CA TYR A 327 -3.90 18.94 -0.86
C TYR A 327 -3.40 20.36 -1.17
N GLU A 328 -2.78 20.58 -2.33
CA GLU A 328 -2.33 21.91 -2.77
C GLU A 328 -3.50 22.91 -2.88
N ILE A 329 -4.64 22.48 -3.43
CA ILE A 329 -5.86 23.30 -3.52
C ILE A 329 -6.38 23.66 -2.12
N ASP A 330 -6.52 22.67 -1.22
CA ASP A 330 -7.02 22.87 0.13
C ASP A 330 -6.14 23.86 0.91
N MET A 331 -4.81 23.74 0.74
CA MET A 331 -3.83 24.65 1.33
C MET A 331 -3.95 26.08 0.79
N GLU A 332 -4.13 26.25 -0.51
CA GLU A 332 -4.35 27.56 -1.12
C GLU A 332 -5.66 28.20 -0.65
N GLU A 333 -6.75 27.44 -0.58
CA GLU A 333 -8.05 27.93 -0.12
C GLU A 333 -8.00 28.39 1.34
N PHE A 334 -7.31 27.62 2.19
CA PHE A 334 -7.08 28.01 3.57
C PHE A 334 -6.26 29.30 3.68
N GLN A 335 -5.18 29.43 2.92
CA GLN A 335 -4.35 30.64 2.92
C GLN A 335 -5.15 31.86 2.44
N ARG A 336 -5.97 31.72 1.40
CA ARG A 336 -6.85 32.81 0.95
C ARG A 336 -7.86 33.19 2.03
N ALA A 337 -8.47 32.22 2.71
CA ALA A 337 -9.42 32.49 3.79
C ALA A 337 -8.76 33.23 4.98
N GLN A 338 -7.53 32.84 5.33
CA GLN A 338 -6.68 33.50 6.32
C GLN A 338 -6.38 34.95 5.94
N ASP A 339 -5.95 35.20 4.71
CA ASP A 339 -5.61 36.54 4.22
C ASP A 339 -6.83 37.46 4.23
N VAL A 340 -7.99 36.95 3.80
CA VAL A 340 -9.27 37.69 3.85
C VAL A 340 -9.65 38.04 5.30
N ASN A 341 -9.50 37.08 6.23
CA ASN A 341 -9.78 37.32 7.63
C ASN A 341 -8.81 38.34 8.24
N ARG A 342 -7.51 38.25 7.95
CA ARG A 342 -6.49 39.19 8.41
C ARG A 342 -6.76 40.60 7.87
N ALA A 343 -7.05 40.73 6.58
CA ALA A 343 -7.41 42.00 5.96
C ALA A 343 -8.66 42.62 6.60
N ARG A 344 -9.69 41.80 6.90
CA ARG A 344 -10.90 42.26 7.58
C ARG A 344 -10.62 42.79 8.99
N VAL A 345 -9.77 42.11 9.76
CA VAL A 345 -9.36 42.54 11.11
C VAL A 345 -8.57 43.85 11.04
N GLU A 346 -7.62 43.96 10.10
CA GLU A 346 -6.81 45.15 9.90
C GLU A 346 -7.67 46.35 9.48
N GLN A 347 -8.59 46.17 8.53
CA GLN A 347 -9.53 47.20 8.13
C GLN A 347 -10.38 47.67 9.32
N GLY A 348 -10.92 46.74 10.12
CA GLY A 348 -11.67 47.08 11.33
C GLY A 348 -10.84 47.84 12.37
N LEU A 349 -9.54 47.55 12.48
CA LEU A 349 -8.62 48.29 13.35
C LEU A 349 -8.36 49.71 12.81
N GLN A 350 -8.09 49.84 11.51
CA GLN A 350 -7.89 51.14 10.85
C GLN A 350 -9.13 52.04 10.99
N GLU A 351 -10.34 51.49 10.82
CA GLU A 351 -11.59 52.22 11.02
C GLU A 351 -11.76 52.69 12.47
N LYS A 352 -11.46 51.84 13.46
CA LYS A 352 -11.47 52.22 14.88
C LYS A 352 -10.45 53.33 15.20
N LEU A 353 -9.24 53.25 14.64
CA LEU A 353 -8.20 54.26 14.79
C LEU A 353 -8.60 55.59 14.14
N ALA A 354 -9.18 55.56 12.95
CA ALA A 354 -9.70 56.72 12.24
C ALA A 354 -10.84 57.40 13.02
N ALA A 355 -11.79 56.60 13.53
CA ALA A 355 -12.87 57.10 14.37
C ALA A 355 -12.37 57.71 15.69
N ARG A 356 -11.30 57.14 16.28
CA ARG A 356 -10.65 57.71 17.48
C ARG A 356 -9.95 59.04 17.15
N LYS A 357 -9.21 59.13 16.03
CA LYS A 357 -8.57 60.37 15.57
C LYS A 357 -9.62 61.46 15.30
N SER A 358 -10.71 61.11 14.61
CA SER A 358 -11.83 62.03 14.33
C SER A 358 -12.51 62.53 15.61
N ARG A 359 -12.77 61.64 16.58
CA ARG A 359 -13.32 62.03 17.90
C ARG A 359 -12.39 62.97 18.66
N LYS A 360 -11.08 62.71 18.67
CA LYS A 360 -10.09 63.58 19.32
C LYS A 360 -10.03 64.96 18.64
N ALA A 361 -10.04 65.00 17.32
CA ALA A 361 -10.04 66.26 16.55
C ALA A 361 -11.29 67.10 16.84
N ARG A 362 -12.49 66.49 16.86
CA ARG A 362 -13.73 67.19 17.21
C ARG A 362 -13.71 67.77 18.62
N LYS A 363 -13.16 67.02 19.58
CA LYS A 363 -13.06 67.47 20.98
C LYS A 363 -12.08 68.63 21.14
N MET A 364 -10.93 68.61 20.45
CA MET A 364 -10.02 69.76 20.44
C MET A 364 -10.63 70.99 19.78
N ALA A 365 -11.32 70.83 18.63
CA ALA A 365 -11.98 71.94 17.97
C ALA A 365 -13.09 72.57 18.84
N GLN A 366 -13.83 71.76 19.59
CA GLN A 366 -14.80 72.27 20.58
C GLN A 366 -14.10 73.00 21.73
N GLN A 367 -12.98 72.50 22.22
CA GLN A 367 -12.21 73.16 23.29
C GLN A 367 -11.66 74.53 22.83
N GLU A 368 -11.06 74.59 21.64
CA GLU A 368 -10.58 75.85 21.04
C GLU A 368 -11.72 76.85 20.83
N GLN A 369 -12.91 76.39 20.40
CA GLN A 369 -14.08 77.25 20.29
C GLN A 369 -14.56 77.76 21.65
N THR A 370 -14.57 76.91 22.68
CA THR A 370 -14.97 77.34 24.03
C THR A 370 -13.95 78.28 24.67
N GLU A 371 -12.66 78.08 24.44
CA GLU A 371 -11.60 79.01 24.90
C GLU A 371 -11.73 80.37 24.22
N LYS A 372 -11.95 80.41 22.90
CA LYS A 372 -12.20 81.67 22.17
C LYS A 372 -13.42 82.41 22.68
N LEU A 373 -14.53 81.70 22.91
CA LEU A 373 -15.75 82.30 23.48
C LEU A 373 -15.54 82.81 24.91
N LEU A 374 -14.72 82.13 25.72
CA LEU A 374 -14.36 82.57 27.07
C LEU A 374 -13.46 83.81 27.03
N GLU A 375 -12.47 83.87 26.13
CA GLU A 375 -11.61 85.04 25.94
C GLU A 375 -12.38 86.28 25.44
N GLU A 376 -13.33 86.08 24.51
CA GLU A 376 -14.22 87.15 24.03
C GLU A 376 -15.15 87.65 25.14
N SER A 377 -15.61 86.78 26.04
CA SER A 377 -16.45 87.17 27.19
C SER A 377 -15.71 87.86 28.33
N ALA A 378 -14.39 87.70 28.42
CA ALA A 378 -13.54 88.33 29.44
C ALA A 378 -12.98 89.71 29.01
N SER A 379 -13.12 90.05 27.72
CA SER A 379 -12.65 91.32 27.13
C SER A 379 -13.77 92.36 26.91
N ALA A 380 -15.00 92.05 27.34
CA ALA A 380 -16.16 92.93 27.35
C ALA A 380 -16.53 93.30 28.80
#